data_AF-A0A7V9INE5-F1
#
_entry.id   AF-A0A7V9INE5-F1
#
_cell.length_a   1.000
_cell.length_b   1.000
_cell.length_c   1.000
_cell.angle_alpha   90.00
_cell.angle_beta   90.00
_cell.angle_gamma   90.00
#
_symmetry.space_group_name_H-M   'P 1'
#
loop_
_entity.id
_entity.type
_entity.pdbx_description
1 polymer ?
#
loop_
_entity_poly.entity_id
_entity_poly.type
_entity_poly.pdbx_seq_one_letter_code
_entity_poly.pdbx_strand_id
1 'polypeptide(L)' 'LRAPALNLEQDLYVAEGLKTGRAMVKDEDVCLHCGLCAERCPTGAWDMQKFLLEMTVAGRDCRTRPASAVRVAA' A
#
# COMPACT_ATOMS: atom_id res chain seq x y z
N LEU A 1 9.72 2.31 9.59
CA LEU A 1 8.93 3.29 8.79
C LEU A 1 8.37 4.32 9.76
N ARG A 2 8.55 5.61 9.52
CA ARG A 2 7.92 6.71 10.28
C ARG A 2 7.44 7.73 9.25
N ALA A 3 6.18 8.12 9.30
CA ALA A 3 5.60 9.16 8.46
C ALA A 3 4.66 10.02 9.31
N PRO A 4 4.53 11.33 9.04
CA PRO A 4 3.56 12.18 9.72
C PRO A 4 2.14 11.92 9.18
N ALA A 5 1.15 11.93 10.08
CA ALA A 5 -0.26 11.92 9.69
C ALA A 5 -0.66 13.33 9.22
N LEU A 6 -0.75 13.51 7.91
CA LEU A 6 -1.20 14.78 7.32
C LEU A 6 -2.73 14.86 7.27
N ASN A 7 -3.42 13.72 7.31
CA ASN A 7 -4.87 13.64 7.35
C ASN A 7 -5.34 13.16 8.72
N LEU A 8 -5.78 14.09 9.57
CA LEU A 8 -6.21 13.80 10.94
C LEU A 8 -7.65 13.27 11.03
N GLU A 9 -8.42 13.35 9.95
CA GLU A 9 -9.79 12.82 9.89
C GLU A 9 -9.81 11.33 9.54
N GLN A 10 -8.67 10.76 9.13
CA GLN A 10 -8.55 9.35 8.83
C GLN A 10 -8.54 8.53 10.13
N ASP A 11 -9.50 7.64 10.28
CA ASP A 11 -9.58 6.74 11.43
C ASP A 11 -8.43 5.74 11.44
N LEU A 12 -7.91 5.46 12.63
CA LEU A 12 -7.06 4.30 12.85
C LEU A 12 -7.93 3.07 13.06
N TYR A 13 -7.75 2.04 12.24
CA TYR A 13 -8.49 0.79 12.43
C TYR A 13 -7.83 -0.04 13.53
N VAL A 14 -8.62 -0.43 14.53
CA VAL A 14 -8.13 -1.15 15.72
C VAL A 14 -8.77 -2.53 15.80
N ALA A 15 -7.93 -3.57 15.91
CA ALA A 15 -8.33 -4.94 16.18
C ALA A 15 -7.85 -5.36 17.57
N GLU A 16 -8.81 -5.69 18.43
CA GLU A 16 -8.57 -6.15 19.80
C GLU A 16 -8.61 -7.69 19.89
N GLY A 17 -8.59 -8.22 21.13
CA GLY A 17 -8.75 -9.66 21.37
C GLY A 17 -7.49 -10.50 21.23
N LEU A 18 -6.29 -9.87 21.19
CA LEU A 18 -5.05 -10.62 21.27
C LEU A 18 -4.85 -11.18 22.68
N LYS A 19 -4.41 -12.44 22.77
CA LYS A 19 -4.01 -13.10 24.04
C LYS A 19 -2.89 -12.37 24.78
N THR A 20 -2.13 -11.51 24.09
CA THR A 20 -1.06 -10.69 24.66
C THR A 20 -1.56 -9.47 25.42
N GLY A 21 -2.86 -9.15 25.37
CA GLY A 21 -3.45 -7.94 25.93
C GLY A 21 -3.12 -6.66 25.15
N ARG A 22 -2.55 -6.79 23.94
CA ARG A 22 -2.27 -5.67 23.03
C ARG A 22 -3.33 -5.58 21.94
N ALA A 23 -3.42 -4.44 21.26
CA ALA A 23 -4.20 -4.28 20.04
C ALA A 23 -3.29 -4.30 18.80
N MET A 24 -3.82 -4.73 17.67
CA MET A 24 -3.24 -4.42 16.36
C MET A 24 -3.90 -3.17 15.82
N VAL A 25 -3.10 -2.20 15.39
CA VAL A 25 -3.58 -0.95 14.82
C VAL A 25 -3.09 -0.87 13.39
N LYS A 26 -4.02 -0.64 12.47
CA LYS A 26 -3.73 -0.34 11.06
C LYS A 26 -3.81 1.17 10.89
N ASP A 27 -2.70 1.72 10.43
CA ASP A 27 -2.54 3.13 10.09
C ASP A 27 -2.28 3.20 8.57
N GLU A 28 -3.23 3.79 7.86
CA GLU A 28 -3.22 3.91 6.40
C GLU A 28 -2.15 4.87 5.89
N ASP A 29 -1.73 5.86 6.68
CA ASP A 29 -0.69 6.81 6.27
C ASP A 29 0.68 6.13 6.10
N VAL A 30 0.87 4.97 6.74
CA VAL A 30 2.08 4.14 6.62
C VAL A 30 1.83 2.79 5.94
N CYS A 31 0.57 2.46 5.61
CA CYS A 31 0.22 1.16 5.04
C CYS A 31 0.62 1.08 3.56
N LEU A 32 1.48 0.12 3.21
CA LEU A 32 1.89 -0.12 1.82
C LEU A 32 1.03 -1.17 1.10
N HIS A 33 -0.06 -1.63 1.72
CA HIS A 33 -0.91 -2.69 1.19
C HIS A 33 -0.17 -4.00 0.83
N CYS A 34 0.92 -4.32 1.55
CA CYS A 34 1.73 -5.50 1.29
C CYS A 34 1.10 -6.84 1.74
N GLY A 35 -0.04 -6.80 2.43
CA GLY A 35 -0.78 -7.99 2.87
C GLY A 35 -0.26 -8.68 4.14
N LEU A 36 0.92 -8.28 4.65
CA LEU A 36 1.55 -8.98 5.77
C LEU A 36 0.70 -8.99 7.06
N CYS A 37 -0.07 -7.92 7.29
CA CYS A 37 -0.97 -7.80 8.42
C CYS A 37 -2.16 -8.79 8.33
N ALA A 38 -2.71 -9.01 7.14
CA ALA A 38 -3.76 -9.99 6.91
C ALA A 38 -3.24 -11.41 7.10
N GLU A 39 -2.12 -11.75 6.46
CA GLU A 39 -1.51 -13.09 6.52
C GLU A 39 -1.07 -13.52 7.94
N ARG A 40 -0.70 -12.55 8.79
CA ARG A 40 -0.25 -12.80 10.17
C ARG A 40 -1.31 -12.51 11.22
N CYS A 41 -2.54 -12.15 10.83
CA CYS A 41 -3.57 -11.76 11.77
C CYS A 41 -4.01 -12.96 12.63
N PRO A 42 -3.65 -13.02 13.93
CA PRO A 42 -3.96 -14.18 14.76
C PRO A 42 -5.45 -14.28 15.15
N THR A 43 -6.21 -13.19 14.98
CA THR A 43 -7.65 -13.11 15.26
C THR A 43 -8.49 -13.13 14.00
N GLY A 44 -7.89 -13.06 12.81
CA GLY A 44 -8.62 -12.94 11.55
C GLY A 44 -9.34 -11.60 11.34
N ALA A 45 -9.04 -10.57 12.12
CA ALA A 45 -9.64 -9.23 11.99
C ALA A 45 -9.22 -8.47 10.72
N TRP A 46 -8.16 -8.90 10.02
CA TRP A 46 -7.62 -8.23 8.85
C TRP A 46 -7.66 -9.16 7.65
N ASP A 47 -8.11 -8.64 6.51
CA ASP A 47 -8.11 -9.35 5.24
C ASP A 47 -7.58 -8.45 4.12
N MET A 48 -6.97 -9.06 3.09
CA MET A 48 -6.55 -8.38 1.88
C MET A 48 -7.41 -8.85 0.71
N GLN A 49 -8.29 -7.96 0.24
CA GLN A 49 -9.19 -8.28 -0.86
C GLN A 49 -8.42 -8.50 -2.16
N LYS A 50 -8.67 -9.64 -2.81
CA LYS A 50 -8.16 -9.92 -4.16
C LYS A 50 -9.18 -9.41 -5.18
N PHE A 51 -8.69 -8.74 -6.22
CA PHE A 51 -9.52 -8.34 -7.35
C PHE A 51 -8.88 -8.77 -8.66
N LEU A 52 -9.71 -9.00 -9.68
CA LEU A 52 -9.25 -9.23 -11.03
C LEU A 52 -8.91 -7.87 -11.65
N LEU A 53 -7.65 -7.69 -12.02
CA LEU A 53 -7.21 -6.53 -12.78
C LEU A 53 -6.88 -6.95 -14.21
N GLU A 54 -7.70 -6.51 -15.16
CA GLU A 54 -7.39 -6.63 -16.59
C GLU A 54 -6.55 -5.42 -17.00
N MET A 55 -5.24 -5.62 -17.14
CA MET A 55 -4.30 -4.56 -17.54
C MET A 55 -4.12 -4.55 -19.06
N THR A 56 -4.12 -3.36 -19.65
CA THR A 56 -3.71 -3.18 -21.04
C THR A 56 -2.19 -3.32 -21.15
N VAL A 57 -1.73 -4.00 -22.19
CA VAL A 57 -0.29 -4.16 -22.43
C VAL A 57 0.19 -2.98 -23.28
N ALA A 58 1.18 -2.24 -22.77
CA ALA A 58 1.82 -1.20 -23.56
C ALA A 58 2.45 -1.80 -24.84
N GLY A 59 2.25 -1.12 -25.98
CA GLY A 59 2.79 -1.54 -27.28
C GLY A 59 4.33 -1.53 -27.31
N ARG A 60 4.93 -2.18 -28.31
CA ARG A 60 6.40 -2.29 -28.42
C ARG A 60 7.11 -0.94 -28.52
N ASP A 61 6.41 0.09 -28.96
CA ASP A 61 6.96 1.43 -29.17
C ASP A 61 7.49 2.06 -27.88
N CYS A 62 6.96 1.69 -26.70
CA CYS A 62 7.43 2.20 -25.40
C CYS A 62 8.77 1.63 -24.93
N ARG A 63 9.27 0.54 -25.56
CA ARG A 63 10.56 -0.09 -25.22
C ARG A 63 11.73 0.50 -26.01
N THR A 64 11.45 1.33 -27.00
CA THR A 64 12.50 2.04 -27.72
C THR A 64 13.07 3.11 -26.79
N ARG A 65 14.40 3.10 -26.58
CA ARG A 65 15.08 4.24 -25.92
C ARG A 65 14.74 5.46 -26.77
N PRO A 66 14.11 6.52 -26.24
CA PRO A 66 13.94 7.73 -27.02
C PRO A 66 15.34 8.20 -27.43
N ALA A 67 15.57 8.32 -28.74
CA ALA A 67 16.75 9.00 -29.23
C ALA A 67 16.60 10.48 -28.81
N SER A 68 17.53 10.94 -27.98
CA SER A 68 17.64 12.29 -27.42
C SER A 68 16.95 12.52 -26.07
N ALA A 69 17.78 12.68 -25.04
CA ALA A 69 17.43 13.47 -23.87
C ALA A 69 17.00 14.88 -24.32
N VAL A 70 15.89 15.37 -23.77
CA VAL A 70 15.53 16.78 -23.84
C VAL A 70 16.61 17.56 -23.08
N ARG A 71 17.40 18.37 -23.80
CA ARG A 71 18.22 19.40 -23.14
C ARG A 71 17.27 20.50 -22.66
N VAL A 72 17.14 20.66 -21.35
CA VAL A 72 16.55 21.86 -20.76
C VAL A 72 17.57 22.98 -20.98
N ALA A 73 17.24 23.95 -21.83
CA ALA A 73 18.01 25.18 -21.97
C ALA A 73 17.68 26.12 -20.81
N ALA A 74 18.71 26.81 -20.32
CA ALA A 74 18.67 27.78 -19.22
C ALA A 74 17.93 29.08 -19.59
#